data_AF-A0AB38YDB4-F1
#
_entry.id   AF-A0AB38YDB4-F1
#
_cell.length_a   1.000
_cell.length_b   1.000
_cell.length_c   1.000
_cell.angle_alpha   90.00
_cell.angle_beta   90.00
_cell.angle_gamma   90.00
#
_symmetry.space_group_name_H-M   'P 1'
#
loop_
_entity.id
_entity.type
_entity.pdbx_description
1 polymer ?
#
loop_
_entity_poly.entity_id
_entity_poly.type
_entity_poly.pdbx_seq_one_letter_code
_entity_poly.pdbx_strand_id
1 'polypeptide(L)'
;MSFPALIALEYSEYDERGFPTAIAWTLDDAMYKAVLIQPAEEWLNNMNDDVTALDRPLTELLELGENLVDIAREIAEDRPDGTFYAEDPEIVTSMLERFYSALDQDCPYEIAPMREAFAAWDSDEVENTRRLFIDRLDLSPHIAEQNIIAWRATYAHLLEGQENITSPSQP
;
A
#
# COMPACT_ATOMS: atom_id res chain seq x y z
N MET A 1 -4.33 14.10 -15.48
CA MET A 1 -3.86 12.70 -15.33
C MET A 1 -4.38 12.21 -13.99
N SER A 2 -4.76 10.93 -13.88
CA SER A 2 -5.00 10.32 -12.56
C SER A 2 -3.65 9.86 -11.98
N PHE A 3 -3.49 10.01 -10.68
CA PHE A 3 -2.35 9.45 -9.94
C PHE A 3 -2.41 7.91 -9.95
N PRO A 4 -1.28 7.18 -10.04
CA PRO A 4 -1.31 5.73 -10.04
C PRO A 4 -1.93 5.17 -8.75
N ALA A 5 -2.67 4.08 -8.88
CA ALA A 5 -3.25 3.36 -7.74
C ALA A 5 -2.19 2.50 -7.06
N LEU A 6 -1.51 3.06 -6.07
CA LEU A 6 -0.48 2.39 -5.28
C LEU A 6 -1.14 1.73 -4.06
N ILE A 7 -0.60 0.60 -3.61
CA ILE A 7 -1.06 -0.09 -2.40
C ILE A 7 0.12 -0.65 -1.60
N ALA A 8 0.01 -0.62 -0.28
CA ALA A 8 0.94 -1.27 0.63
C ALA A 8 0.17 -1.89 1.80
N LEU A 9 0.70 -2.99 2.32
CA LEU A 9 0.13 -3.73 3.44
C LEU A 9 1.21 -4.02 4.48
N GLU A 10 0.79 -4.05 5.74
CA GLU A 10 1.54 -4.66 6.85
C GLU A 10 0.95 -6.02 7.17
N TYR A 11 1.77 -6.91 7.71
CA TYR A 11 1.40 -8.31 7.97
C TYR A 11 1.72 -8.71 9.40
N SER A 12 0.96 -9.65 9.94
CA SER A 12 1.20 -10.19 11.28
C SER A 12 2.44 -11.08 11.35
N GLU A 13 2.71 -11.84 10.29
CA GLU A 13 3.88 -12.70 10.11
C GLU A 13 4.28 -12.72 8.62
N TYR A 14 5.55 -12.99 8.31
CA TYR A 14 6.05 -13.06 6.92
C TYR A 14 5.90 -14.46 6.28
N ASP A 15 5.17 -15.37 6.93
CA ASP A 15 4.91 -16.72 6.44
C ASP A 15 3.45 -16.90 5.99
N GLU A 16 3.09 -18.11 5.56
CA GLU A 16 1.74 -18.44 5.06
C GLU A 16 0.63 -18.32 6.12
N ARG A 17 0.95 -18.11 7.40
CA ARG A 17 -0.01 -17.92 8.49
C ARG A 17 -0.30 -16.45 8.75
N GLY A 18 0.53 -15.55 8.22
CA GLY A 18 0.36 -14.12 8.34
C GLY A 18 -0.97 -13.63 7.79
N PHE A 19 -1.52 -12.62 8.43
CA PHE A 19 -2.73 -11.90 8.02
C PHE A 19 -2.45 -10.39 7.95
N PRO A 20 -3.22 -9.62 7.16
CA PRO A 20 -2.97 -8.20 7.00
C PRO A 20 -3.34 -7.42 8.27
N THR A 21 -2.49 -6.49 8.68
CA THR A 21 -2.62 -5.73 9.95
C THR A 21 -2.78 -4.22 9.74
N ALA A 22 -2.37 -3.71 8.59
CA ALA A 22 -2.63 -2.35 8.13
C ALA A 22 -2.62 -2.31 6.60
N ILE A 23 -3.34 -1.37 6.01
CA ILE A 23 -3.39 -1.13 4.57
C ILE A 23 -3.33 0.36 4.29
N ALA A 24 -2.63 0.74 3.23
CA ALA A 24 -2.62 2.10 2.69
C ALA A 24 -2.71 2.08 1.16
N TRP A 25 -3.46 3.03 0.59
CA TRP A 25 -3.63 3.16 -0.86
C TRP A 25 -3.75 4.61 -1.29
N THR A 26 -3.43 4.90 -2.55
CA THR A 26 -3.56 6.24 -3.14
C THR A 26 -4.90 6.43 -3.86
N LEU A 27 -5.32 7.69 -3.95
CA LEU A 27 -6.48 8.15 -4.70
C LEU A 27 -6.05 8.82 -6.00
N ASP A 28 -6.99 8.98 -6.93
CA ASP A 28 -6.77 9.60 -8.25
C ASP A 28 -6.20 11.03 -8.18
N ASP A 29 -6.46 11.75 -7.08
CA ASP A 29 -6.03 13.14 -6.84
C ASP A 29 -4.69 13.24 -6.09
N ALA A 30 -3.95 12.14 -6.00
CA ALA A 30 -2.69 12.02 -5.26
C ALA A 30 -2.83 12.17 -3.73
N MET A 31 -4.05 12.14 -3.18
CA MET A 31 -4.22 11.84 -1.76
C MET A 31 -4.02 10.35 -1.49
N TYR A 32 -4.04 9.96 -0.21
CA TYR A 32 -3.96 8.57 0.21
C TYR A 32 -4.82 8.35 1.44
N LYS A 33 -5.18 7.09 1.69
CA LYS A 33 -5.81 6.63 2.92
C LYS A 33 -4.92 5.55 3.54
N ALA A 34 -4.95 5.43 4.86
CA ALA A 34 -4.24 4.41 5.61
C ALA A 34 -5.06 4.06 6.86
N VAL A 35 -5.21 2.76 7.13
CA VAL A 35 -5.98 2.26 8.27
C VAL A 35 -5.33 1.02 8.86
N LEU A 36 -5.48 0.84 10.16
CA LEU A 36 -5.24 -0.45 10.80
C LEU A 36 -6.37 -1.41 10.45
N ILE A 37 -6.06 -2.70 10.36
CA ILE A 37 -7.03 -3.75 10.06
C ILE A 37 -7.37 -4.46 11.36
N GLN A 38 -8.66 -4.49 11.69
CA GLN A 38 -9.14 -5.36 12.76
C GLN A 38 -9.07 -6.82 12.26
N PRO A 39 -8.35 -7.73 12.96
CA PRO A 39 -8.21 -9.11 12.50
C PRO A 39 -9.54 -9.85 12.53
N ALA A 40 -9.82 -10.66 11.51
CA ALA A 40 -10.96 -11.57 11.55
C ALA A 40 -10.79 -12.64 12.64
N GLU A 41 -11.89 -13.06 13.26
CA GLU A 41 -11.88 -14.07 14.33
C GLU A 41 -11.18 -15.37 13.91
N GLU A 42 -11.35 -15.77 12.65
CA GLU A 42 -10.73 -16.98 12.10
C GLU A 42 -9.19 -16.91 12.05
N TRP A 43 -8.61 -15.72 11.88
CA TRP A 43 -7.15 -15.54 11.81
C TRP A 43 -6.50 -15.66 13.18
N LEU A 44 -7.21 -15.22 14.23
CA LEU A 44 -6.70 -15.24 15.61
C LEU A 44 -6.40 -16.66 16.11
N ASN A 45 -7.11 -17.67 15.60
CA ASN A 45 -6.88 -19.07 15.99
C ASN A 45 -5.48 -19.59 15.58
N ASN A 46 -4.84 -18.94 14.62
CA ASN A 46 -3.55 -19.35 14.06
C ASN A 46 -2.37 -18.54 14.60
N MET A 47 -2.64 -17.53 15.45
CA MET A 47 -1.62 -16.64 15.99
C MET A 47 -0.86 -17.31 17.13
N ASN A 48 0.47 -17.31 17.07
CA ASN A 48 1.31 -17.95 18.11
C ASN A 48 1.60 -17.03 19.29
N ASP A 49 1.71 -15.72 19.03
CA ASP A 49 2.01 -14.66 19.98
C ASP A 49 1.06 -13.48 19.77
N ASP A 50 0.79 -12.69 20.81
CA ASP A 50 -0.09 -11.50 20.74
C ASP A 50 0.62 -10.27 20.11
N VAL A 51 1.64 -10.50 19.28
CA VAL A 51 2.48 -9.45 18.68
C VAL A 51 2.71 -9.76 17.19
N THR A 52 2.63 -8.72 16.36
CA THR A 52 2.85 -8.82 14.90
C THR A 52 4.32 -8.71 14.52
N ALA A 53 4.63 -8.92 13.23
CA ALA A 53 5.95 -8.79 12.65
C ALA A 53 6.61 -7.41 12.78
N LEU A 54 5.82 -6.37 13.09
CA LEU A 54 6.29 -5.00 13.35
C LEU A 54 6.17 -4.60 14.82
N ASP A 55 6.18 -5.59 15.72
CA ASP A 55 6.05 -5.41 17.17
C ASP A 55 4.74 -4.72 17.61
N ARG A 56 3.74 -4.63 16.72
CA ARG A 56 2.42 -4.09 17.07
C ARG A 56 1.66 -5.07 17.96
N PRO A 57 1.16 -4.66 19.14
CA PRO A 57 0.33 -5.50 19.99
C PRO A 57 -1.00 -5.84 19.32
N LEU A 58 -1.46 -7.08 19.46
CA LEU A 58 -2.77 -7.50 18.96
C LEU A 58 -3.91 -6.66 19.55
N THR A 59 -3.80 -6.23 20.81
CA THR A 59 -4.80 -5.36 21.45
C THR A 59 -4.98 -4.04 20.71
N GLU A 60 -3.90 -3.48 20.15
CA GLU A 60 -3.97 -2.25 19.36
C GLU A 60 -4.82 -2.47 18.09
N LEU A 61 -4.62 -3.59 17.40
CA LEU A 61 -5.41 -3.94 16.21
C LEU A 61 -6.88 -4.20 16.54
N LEU A 62 -7.17 -4.82 17.69
CA LEU A 62 -8.54 -5.09 18.12
C LEU A 62 -9.30 -3.83 18.54
N GLU A 63 -8.60 -2.85 19.10
CA GLU A 63 -9.19 -1.60 19.61
C GLU A 63 -9.25 -0.48 18.57
N LEU A 64 -8.24 -0.39 17.70
CA LEU A 64 -8.07 0.71 16.74
C LEU A 64 -8.20 0.29 15.27
N GLY A 65 -8.26 -1.02 15.00
CA GLY A 65 -8.46 -1.55 13.65
C GLY A 65 -9.85 -1.25 13.12
N GLU A 66 -9.92 -0.93 11.83
CA GLU A 66 -11.17 -0.77 11.11
C GLU A 66 -11.73 -2.14 10.68
N ASN A 67 -13.05 -2.21 10.56
CA ASN A 67 -13.74 -3.44 10.15
C ASN A 67 -13.47 -3.75 8.67
N LEU A 68 -13.22 -5.03 8.35
CA LEU A 68 -12.95 -5.49 6.97
C LEU A 68 -14.03 -5.05 5.96
N VAL A 69 -15.31 -5.05 6.35
CA VAL A 69 -16.43 -4.65 5.47
C VAL A 69 -16.35 -3.16 5.13
N ASP A 70 -16.02 -2.32 6.11
CA ASP A 70 -15.92 -0.88 5.89
C ASP A 70 -14.69 -0.55 5.05
N ILE A 71 -13.55 -1.22 5.29
CA ILE A 71 -12.36 -1.09 4.47
C ILE A 71 -12.64 -1.53 3.02
N ALA A 72 -13.26 -2.69 2.82
CA ALA A 72 -13.60 -3.21 1.48
C ALA A 72 -14.52 -2.25 0.72
N ARG A 73 -15.54 -1.71 1.41
CA ARG A 73 -16.46 -0.71 0.84
C ARG A 73 -15.70 0.55 0.43
N GLU A 74 -14.84 1.08 1.30
CA GLU A 74 -14.09 2.30 1.04
C GLU A 74 -13.15 2.14 -0.16
N ILE A 75 -12.42 1.01 -0.24
CA ILE A 75 -11.55 0.72 -1.39
C ILE A 75 -12.39 0.61 -2.67
N ALA A 76 -13.54 -0.05 -2.64
CA ALA A 76 -14.42 -0.17 -3.81
C ALA A 76 -15.05 1.17 -4.24
N GLU A 77 -15.30 2.09 -3.30
CA GLU A 77 -15.76 3.45 -3.60
C GLU A 77 -14.66 4.30 -4.25
N ASP A 78 -13.42 4.19 -3.74
CA ASP A 78 -12.26 4.88 -4.31
C ASP A 78 -11.80 4.29 -5.64
N ARG A 79 -11.94 2.97 -5.78
CA ARG A 79 -11.49 2.19 -6.94
C ARG A 79 -12.40 0.96 -7.11
N PRO A 80 -13.46 1.04 -7.93
CA PRO A 80 -14.39 -0.08 -8.11
C PRO A 80 -13.77 -1.35 -8.69
N ASP A 81 -12.78 -1.22 -9.58
CA ASP A 81 -12.05 -2.34 -10.18
C ASP A 81 -10.66 -1.90 -10.68
N GLY A 82 -9.88 -2.89 -11.13
CA GLY A 82 -8.63 -2.68 -11.85
C GLY A 82 -7.38 -3.03 -11.05
N THR A 83 -6.27 -2.46 -11.49
CA THR A 83 -4.94 -2.87 -11.01
C THR A 83 -4.41 -1.93 -9.93
N PHE A 84 -3.90 -2.47 -8.83
CA PHE A 84 -3.05 -1.73 -7.88
C PHE A 84 -1.57 -2.06 -8.14
N TYR A 85 -0.69 -1.12 -7.80
CA TYR A 85 0.76 -1.28 -7.91
C TYR A 85 1.39 -1.45 -6.53
N ALA A 86 2.16 -2.52 -6.35
CA ALA A 86 2.79 -2.88 -5.09
C ALA A 86 4.28 -3.20 -5.25
N GLU A 87 5.06 -2.96 -4.20
CA GLU A 87 6.50 -3.29 -4.16
C GLU A 87 6.74 -4.80 -4.21
N ASP A 88 5.93 -5.56 -3.46
CA ASP A 88 5.86 -7.02 -3.53
C ASP A 88 4.45 -7.47 -3.95
N PRO A 89 4.18 -7.63 -5.26
CA PRO A 89 2.87 -8.03 -5.74
C PRO A 89 2.42 -9.40 -5.25
N GLU A 90 3.33 -10.35 -5.05
CA GLU A 90 2.99 -11.72 -4.67
C GLU A 90 2.46 -11.75 -3.24
N ILE A 91 3.16 -11.08 -2.31
CA ILE A 91 2.72 -10.97 -0.92
C ILE A 91 1.41 -10.15 -0.84
N VAL A 92 1.34 -9.00 -1.52
CA VAL A 92 0.13 -8.16 -1.50
C VAL A 92 -1.08 -8.91 -2.07
N THR A 93 -0.91 -9.68 -3.14
CA THR A 93 -1.98 -10.52 -3.71
C THR A 93 -2.49 -11.52 -2.68
N SER A 94 -1.59 -12.32 -2.08
CA SER A 94 -1.94 -13.30 -1.06
C SER A 94 -2.70 -12.69 0.13
N MET A 95 -2.30 -11.47 0.53
CA MET A 95 -2.87 -10.80 1.69
C MET A 95 -4.23 -10.16 1.40
N LEU A 96 -4.44 -9.66 0.17
CA LEU A 96 -5.77 -9.24 -0.27
C LEU A 96 -6.69 -10.44 -0.50
N GLU A 97 -6.21 -11.54 -1.05
CA GLU A 97 -6.99 -12.78 -1.16
C GLU A 97 -7.46 -13.24 0.22
N ARG A 98 -6.58 -13.22 1.24
CA ARG A 98 -6.97 -13.53 2.62
C ARG A 98 -7.98 -12.54 3.18
N PHE A 99 -7.76 -11.24 2.96
CA PHE A 99 -8.66 -10.17 3.39
C PHE A 99 -10.09 -10.39 2.83
N TYR A 100 -10.22 -10.63 1.52
CA TYR A 100 -11.51 -10.83 0.87
C TYR A 100 -12.12 -12.20 1.18
N SER A 101 -11.30 -13.23 1.36
CA SER A 101 -11.78 -14.56 1.77
C SER A 101 -12.47 -14.51 3.13
N ALA A 102 -12.00 -13.68 4.08
CA ALA A 102 -12.67 -13.51 5.38
C ALA A 102 -14.03 -12.78 5.28
N LEU A 103 -14.34 -12.20 4.11
CA LEU A 103 -15.63 -11.62 3.76
C LEU A 103 -16.49 -12.55 2.90
N ASP A 104 -16.07 -13.81 2.70
CA ASP A 104 -16.66 -14.76 1.76
C ASP A 104 -16.71 -14.23 0.31
N GLN A 105 -15.67 -13.51 -0.11
CA GLN A 105 -15.55 -12.86 -1.41
C GLN A 105 -14.23 -13.20 -2.12
N ASP A 106 -14.26 -13.16 -3.45
CA ASP A 106 -13.05 -13.16 -4.27
C ASP A 106 -12.46 -11.74 -4.32
N CYS A 107 -11.13 -11.62 -4.27
CA CYS A 107 -10.46 -10.33 -4.43
C CYS A 107 -10.72 -9.77 -5.86
N PRO A 108 -11.28 -8.56 -6.01
CA PRO A 108 -11.62 -8.01 -7.33
C PRO A 108 -10.43 -7.29 -8.01
N TYR A 109 -9.27 -7.21 -7.36
CA TYR A 109 -8.13 -6.42 -7.84
C TYR A 109 -6.99 -7.27 -8.37
N GLU A 110 -6.37 -6.79 -9.44
CA GLU A 110 -5.09 -7.31 -9.92
C GLU A 110 -3.95 -6.53 -9.27
N ILE A 111 -2.84 -7.20 -8.93
CA ILE A 111 -1.66 -6.54 -8.35
C ILE A 111 -0.49 -6.61 -9.33
N ALA A 112 -0.05 -5.43 -9.77
CA ALA A 112 1.09 -5.26 -10.66
C ALA A 112 2.33 -4.79 -9.88
N PRO A 113 3.54 -5.06 -10.39
CA PRO A 113 4.77 -4.59 -9.78
C PRO A 113 4.92 -3.07 -9.85
N MET A 114 5.42 -2.47 -8.77
CA MET A 114 5.59 -1.03 -8.63
C MET A 114 6.31 -0.37 -9.81
N ARG A 115 7.31 -1.06 -10.39
CA ARG A 115 8.06 -0.59 -11.57
C ARG A 115 7.16 -0.21 -12.77
N GLU A 116 5.98 -0.81 -12.89
CA GLU A 116 5.04 -0.50 -13.98
C GLU A 116 4.37 0.86 -13.78
N ALA A 117 4.11 1.28 -12.54
CA ALA A 117 3.65 2.64 -12.25
C ALA A 117 4.71 3.69 -12.65
N PHE A 118 6.00 3.33 -12.61
CA PHE A 118 7.13 4.20 -12.92
C PHE A 118 7.76 3.94 -14.29
N ALA A 119 7.05 3.29 -15.22
CA ALA A 119 7.61 2.86 -16.51
C ALA A 119 8.12 4.00 -17.42
N ALA A 120 7.80 5.27 -17.10
CA ALA A 120 8.27 6.44 -17.83
C ALA A 120 9.66 6.94 -17.40
N TRP A 121 10.24 6.41 -16.32
CA TRP A 121 11.50 6.85 -15.74
C TRP A 121 12.52 5.71 -15.68
N ASP A 122 13.79 6.08 -15.56
CA ASP A 122 14.87 5.12 -15.32
C ASP A 122 14.77 4.53 -13.91
N SER A 123 15.07 3.24 -13.76
CA SER A 123 14.92 2.55 -12.47
C SER A 123 15.87 3.09 -11.40
N ASP A 124 17.08 3.50 -11.77
CA ASP A 124 18.03 4.06 -10.81
C ASP A 124 17.60 5.47 -10.39
N GLU A 125 17.00 6.24 -11.30
CA GLU A 125 16.40 7.54 -10.97
C GLU A 125 15.27 7.38 -9.94
N VAL A 126 14.35 6.45 -10.18
CA VAL A 126 13.23 6.15 -9.27
C VAL A 126 13.72 5.74 -7.88
N GLU A 127 14.66 4.81 -7.81
CA GLU A 127 15.18 4.31 -6.53
C GLU A 127 15.99 5.38 -5.77
N ASN A 128 16.81 6.18 -6.47
CA ASN A 128 17.55 7.27 -5.84
C ASN A 128 16.60 8.35 -5.29
N THR A 129 15.55 8.70 -6.04
CA THR A 129 14.53 9.66 -5.57
C THR A 129 13.74 9.10 -4.39
N ARG A 130 13.37 7.82 -4.43
CA ARG A 130 12.69 7.16 -3.29
C ARG A 130 13.54 7.20 -2.04
N ARG A 131 14.82 6.83 -2.14
CA ARG A 131 15.76 6.88 -1.01
C ARG A 131 15.90 8.28 -0.43
N LEU A 132 15.97 9.30 -1.28
CA LEU A 132 16.01 10.69 -0.84
C LEU A 132 14.79 11.06 0.01
N PHE A 133 13.59 10.62 -0.35
CA PHE A 133 12.39 10.91 0.44
C PHE A 133 12.29 10.08 1.71
N ILE A 134 12.70 8.81 1.67
CA ILE A 134 12.82 7.97 2.87
C ILE A 134 13.72 8.64 3.89
N ASP A 135 14.94 9.04 3.48
CA ASP A 135 15.92 9.67 4.37
C ASP A 135 15.45 11.05 4.86
N ARG A 136 14.88 11.87 3.97
CA ARG A 136 14.49 13.25 4.28
C ARG A 136 13.30 13.32 5.24
N LEU A 137 12.36 12.38 5.12
CA LEU A 137 11.13 12.36 5.91
C LEU A 137 11.21 11.38 7.09
N ASP A 138 12.36 10.73 7.31
CA ASP A 138 12.59 9.72 8.36
C ASP A 138 11.54 8.60 8.32
N LEU A 139 11.29 8.07 7.12
CA LEU A 139 10.26 7.06 6.88
C LEU A 139 10.82 5.65 7.06
N SER A 140 10.01 4.79 7.66
CA SER A 140 10.16 3.34 7.66
C SER A 140 9.35 2.73 6.52
N PRO A 141 9.98 2.19 5.47
CA PRO A 141 9.26 1.57 4.34
C PRO A 141 8.52 0.28 4.72
N HIS A 142 8.74 -0.23 5.94
CA HIS A 142 7.99 -1.37 6.47
C HIS A 142 6.59 -1.00 6.98
N ILE A 143 6.35 0.28 7.29
CA ILE A 143 5.03 0.78 7.68
C ILE A 143 4.27 1.13 6.41
N ALA A 144 3.07 0.56 6.22
CA ALA A 144 2.31 0.67 4.96
C ALA A 144 2.07 2.12 4.55
N GLU A 145 1.62 2.94 5.49
CA GLU A 145 1.39 4.37 5.28
C GLU A 145 2.66 5.09 4.81
N GLN A 146 3.77 4.83 5.49
CA GLN A 146 5.05 5.50 5.21
C GLN A 146 5.65 5.03 3.88
N ASN A 147 5.43 3.76 3.51
CA ASN A 147 5.79 3.26 2.20
C ASN A 147 5.01 3.97 1.08
N ILE A 148 3.69 4.17 1.26
CA ILE A 148 2.87 4.95 0.33
C ILE A 148 3.33 6.41 0.28
N ILE A 149 3.65 7.03 1.41
CA ILE A 149 4.20 8.40 1.44
C ILE A 149 5.49 8.49 0.61
N ALA A 150 6.41 7.53 0.77
CA ALA A 150 7.67 7.50 0.01
C ALA A 150 7.42 7.35 -1.49
N TRP A 151 6.61 6.37 -1.92
CA TRP A 151 6.30 6.17 -3.33
C TRP A 151 5.54 7.36 -3.94
N ARG A 152 4.61 7.93 -3.18
CA ARG A 152 3.81 9.09 -3.63
C ARG A 152 4.69 10.32 -3.86
N ALA A 153 5.58 10.61 -2.92
CA ALA A 153 6.54 11.72 -3.04
C ALA A 153 7.50 11.49 -4.22
N THR A 154 7.94 10.25 -4.42
CA THR A 154 8.79 9.85 -5.55
C THR A 154 8.09 10.14 -6.88
N TYR A 155 6.85 9.67 -7.05
CA TYR A 155 6.09 9.88 -8.28
C TYR A 155 5.84 11.36 -8.55
N ALA A 156 5.41 12.12 -7.52
CA ALA A 156 5.16 13.54 -7.66
C ALA A 156 6.42 14.32 -8.10
N HIS A 157 7.58 14.02 -7.50
CA HIS A 157 8.83 14.67 -7.85
C HIS A 157 9.25 14.39 -9.30
N LEU A 158 9.15 13.14 -9.72
CA LEU A 158 9.52 12.72 -11.07
C LEU A 158 8.56 13.28 -12.14
N LEU A 159 7.27 13.40 -11.81
CA LEU A 159 6.27 14.02 -12.68
C LEU A 159 6.55 15.52 -12.87
N GLU A 160 6.81 16.26 -11.79
CA GLU A 160 7.20 17.68 -11.86
C GLU A 160 8.48 17.88 -12.69
N GLY A 161 9.45 16.97 -12.57
CA GLY A 161 10.66 16.97 -13.39
C GLY A 161 10.38 16.85 -14.88
N GLN A 162 9.45 15.98 -15.28
CA GLN A 162 9.06 15.79 -16.69
C GLN A 162 8.29 16.97 -17.27
N GLU A 163 7.36 17.57 -16.51
CA GLU A 163 6.60 18.75 -16.96
C GLU A 163 7.52 19.96 -17.21
N ASN A 164 8.57 20.11 -16.40
CA ASN A 164 9.57 21.17 -16.56
C ASN A 164 10.46 20.98 -17.79
N ILE A 165 10.71 19.74 -18.22
CA ILE A 165 11.50 19.43 -19.43
C ILE A 165 10.65 19.62 -20.71
N THR A 166 9.34 19.36 -20.62
CA THR A 166 8.42 19.39 -21.77
C THR A 166 7.77 20.76 -22.00
N SER A 167 7.86 21.68 -21.03
CA SER A 167 7.46 23.08 -21.21
C SER A 167 8.49 23.82 -22.06
N PRO A 168 8.13 24.31 -23.28
CA PRO A 168 9.08 25.06 -24.10
C PRO A 168 9.47 26.32 -23.34
N SER A 169 10.78 26.57 -23.21
CA SER A 169 11.32 27.82 -22.69
C SER A 169 10.66 28.97 -23.44
N GLN A 170 9.72 29.68 -22.80
CA GLN A 170 9.11 30.83 -23.44
C GLN A 170 10.18 31.92 -23.59
N PRO A 171 10.34 32.51 -24.78
CA PRO A 171 11.35 33.53 -25.05
C PRO A 171 11.05 34.87 -24.35
#